data_AF-A0A0M7AGP4-F1
#
_entry.id   AF-A0A0M7AGP4-F1
#
_cell.length_a   1.000
_cell.length_b   1.000
_cell.length_c   1.000
_cell.angle_alpha   90.00
_cell.angle_beta   90.00
_cell.angle_gamma   90.00
#
_symmetry.space_group_name_H-M   'P 1'
#
loop_
_entity.id
_entity.type
_entity.pdbx_description
1 polymer ?
#
loop_
_entity_poly.entity_id
_entity_poly.type
_entity_poly.pdbx_seq_one_letter_code
_entity_poly.pdbx_strand_id
1 'polypeptide(L)'
;MGIASLGRAAAKRQWQSKPIDDGKTATDDSEPTPFEQLTKYIPTETITFFVAAIGARQVVIDSWRAGHPDQDLPWWGDPWLLLIVFVILTPLMLWLTAASAFKRGQNSGQIPPDAKFETPWFDMIASTIAFFVWSFSVPGLWEAVNPGVNAIAGLSALVVSWFLAMIEPFFNKKDIPV
;
A
#
# COMPACT_ATOMS: atom_id res chain seq x y z
N MET A 1 -59.94 46.40 -25.02
CA MET A 1 -58.72 47.20 -24.82
C MET A 1 -58.25 46.91 -23.40
N GLY A 2 -57.35 45.96 -23.11
CA GLY A 2 -56.01 45.74 -23.66
C GLY A 2 -55.02 45.97 -22.51
N ILE A 3 -54.98 45.03 -21.56
CA ILE A 3 -54.26 45.14 -20.27
C ILE A 3 -52.79 44.74 -20.46
N ALA A 4 -51.93 45.53 -19.82
CA ALA A 4 -50.47 45.45 -19.67
C ALA A 4 -49.84 44.06 -19.90
N SER A 5 -48.96 44.01 -20.89
CA SER A 5 -47.96 42.97 -21.06
C SER A 5 -46.55 43.58 -20.94
N LEU A 6 -45.63 42.77 -20.41
CA LEU A 6 -44.18 42.81 -20.61
C LEU A 6 -43.36 43.57 -19.56
N GLY A 7 -42.69 42.79 -18.71
CA GLY A 7 -41.63 43.25 -17.84
C GLY A 7 -40.91 42.14 -17.08
N ARG A 8 -40.80 40.91 -17.63
CA ARG A 8 -39.89 39.89 -17.05
C ARG A 8 -38.51 40.09 -17.66
N ALA A 9 -37.63 40.76 -16.91
CA ALA A 9 -36.20 40.80 -17.15
C ALA A 9 -35.63 39.38 -16.97
N ALA A 10 -35.48 38.66 -18.08
CA ALA A 10 -34.71 37.43 -18.13
C ALA A 10 -33.22 37.79 -18.18
N ALA A 11 -32.58 37.81 -17.01
CA ALA A 11 -31.14 37.88 -16.88
C ALA A 11 -30.52 36.61 -17.49
N LYS A 12 -30.17 36.66 -18.79
CA LYS A 12 -29.24 35.70 -19.39
C LYS A 12 -27.85 35.93 -18.78
N ARG A 13 -27.55 35.23 -17.70
CA ARG A 13 -26.15 35.00 -17.28
C ARG A 13 -25.53 34.11 -18.34
N GLN A 14 -24.89 34.76 -19.30
CA GLN A 14 -24.04 34.16 -20.30
C GLN A 14 -22.82 33.61 -19.56
N TRP A 15 -22.88 32.33 -19.19
CA TRP A 15 -21.73 31.57 -18.72
C TRP A 15 -20.75 31.50 -19.89
N GLN A 16 -19.86 32.48 -19.99
CA GLN A 16 -18.62 32.35 -20.73
C GLN A 16 -17.83 31.26 -20.02
N SER A 17 -17.99 30.03 -20.49
CA SER A 17 -17.07 28.94 -20.25
C SER A 17 -15.73 29.38 -20.81
N LYS A 18 -14.91 29.99 -19.96
CA LYS A 18 -13.47 30.04 -20.15
C LYS A 18 -13.05 28.61 -20.50
N PRO A 19 -12.40 28.34 -21.64
CA PRO A 19 -11.80 27.03 -21.86
C PRO A 19 -10.88 26.82 -20.67
N ILE A 20 -11.19 25.80 -19.86
CA ILE A 20 -10.20 25.21 -18.99
C ILE A 20 -9.19 24.70 -20.00
N ASP A 21 -8.03 25.34 -20.04
CA ASP A 21 -6.83 24.78 -20.64
C ASP A 21 -6.49 23.58 -19.74
N ASP A 22 -7.23 22.49 -19.96
CA ASP A 22 -6.96 21.18 -19.42
C ASP A 22 -5.67 20.79 -20.10
N GLY A 23 -4.55 21.09 -19.42
CA GLY A 23 -3.17 20.80 -19.80
C GLY A 23 -2.94 19.33 -20.13
N LYS A 24 -3.60 18.89 -21.20
CA LYS A 24 -3.58 17.60 -21.82
C LYS A 24 -2.56 17.71 -22.93
N THR A 25 -1.32 17.91 -22.51
CA THR A 25 -0.16 17.72 -23.36
C THR A 25 0.56 16.47 -22.88
N ALA A 26 0.70 15.55 -23.83
CA ALA A 26 1.60 14.40 -23.83
C ALA A 26 1.21 13.21 -22.94
N THR A 27 1.12 12.06 -23.62
CA THR A 27 1.57 10.75 -23.15
C THR A 27 2.53 10.86 -21.97
N ASP A 28 2.01 10.64 -20.76
CA ASP A 28 2.81 10.56 -19.55
C ASP A 28 3.44 9.17 -19.53
N ASP A 29 4.45 8.97 -20.38
CA ASP A 29 5.47 7.91 -20.23
C ASP A 29 6.42 8.29 -19.08
N SER A 30 5.93 8.98 -18.04
CA SER A 30 6.71 9.23 -16.85
C SER A 30 6.89 7.90 -16.16
N GLU A 31 8.13 7.39 -16.23
CA GLU A 31 8.50 6.22 -15.47
C GLU A 31 8.08 6.45 -14.02
N PRO A 32 7.36 5.48 -13.41
CA PRO A 32 6.86 5.63 -12.05
C PRO A 32 8.05 6.02 -11.18
N THR A 33 7.90 7.12 -10.45
CA THR A 33 9.00 7.66 -9.65
C THR A 33 9.52 6.56 -8.71
N PRO A 34 10.81 6.54 -8.35
CA PRO A 34 11.33 5.52 -7.42
C PRO A 34 10.55 5.43 -6.11
N PHE A 35 9.90 6.53 -5.71
CA PHE A 35 8.99 6.59 -4.58
C PHE A 35 7.66 5.87 -4.85
N GLU A 36 7.03 6.09 -6.01
CA GLU A 36 5.83 5.34 -6.42
C GLU A 36 6.10 3.85 -6.54
N GLN A 37 7.26 3.45 -7.08
CA GLN A 37 7.68 2.05 -7.14
C GLN A 37 7.87 1.43 -5.74
N LEU A 38 8.40 2.21 -4.78
CA LEU A 38 8.53 1.76 -3.38
C LEU A 38 7.15 1.58 -2.72
N THR A 39 6.23 2.51 -2.93
CA THR A 39 4.88 2.45 -2.35
C THR A 39 3.97 1.44 -3.01
N LYS A 40 4.25 1.06 -4.27
CA LYS A 40 3.46 0.07 -5.01
C LYS A 40 3.46 -1.29 -4.31
N TYR A 41 4.57 -1.65 -3.66
CA TYR A 41 4.77 -3.00 -3.10
C TYR A 41 4.66 -3.09 -1.60
N ILE A 42 4.75 -1.98 -0.87
CA ILE A 42 4.61 -2.01 0.57
C ILE A 42 3.32 -1.30 0.95
N PRO A 43 2.27 -2.04 1.37
CA PRO A 43 1.07 -1.40 1.87
C PRO A 43 1.46 -0.56 3.09
N THR A 44 1.34 0.76 2.96
CA THR A 44 1.64 1.71 4.04
C THR A 44 0.87 1.40 5.31
N GLU A 45 -0.32 0.83 5.15
CA GLU A 45 -1.21 0.31 6.17
C GLU A 45 -0.58 -0.85 6.93
N THR A 46 0.08 -1.78 6.24
CA THR A 46 0.76 -2.94 6.87
C THR A 46 1.97 -2.49 7.66
N ILE A 47 2.80 -1.58 7.13
CA ILE A 47 3.90 -0.95 7.88
C ILE A 47 3.35 -0.27 9.13
N THR A 48 2.34 0.58 8.98
CA THR A 48 1.77 1.36 10.08
C THR A 48 1.24 0.45 11.17
N PHE A 49 0.52 -0.61 10.78
CA PHE A 49 -0.01 -1.59 11.71
C PHE A 49 1.10 -2.41 12.40
N PHE A 50 2.18 -2.74 11.69
CA PHE A 50 3.33 -3.44 12.24
C PHE A 50 4.06 -2.59 13.28
N VAL A 51 4.35 -1.33 12.97
CA VAL A 51 5.00 -0.39 13.90
C VAL A 51 4.12 -0.15 15.12
N ALA A 52 2.80 0.00 14.93
CA ALA A 52 1.85 0.11 16.04
C ALA A 52 1.86 -1.14 16.92
N ALA A 53 1.90 -2.33 16.32
CA ALA A 53 1.97 -3.60 17.05
C ALA A 53 3.28 -3.74 17.84
N ILE A 54 4.41 -3.31 17.30
CA ILE A 54 5.69 -3.28 18.01
C ILE A 54 5.64 -2.34 19.21
N GLY A 55 5.11 -1.12 19.02
CA GLY A 55 4.94 -0.17 20.12
C GLY A 55 4.03 -0.71 21.23
N ALA A 56 2.91 -1.34 20.85
CA ALA A 56 1.99 -1.96 21.79
C ALA A 56 2.62 -3.17 22.52
N ARG A 57 3.43 -3.99 21.82
CA ARG A 57 4.13 -5.14 22.40
C ARG A 57 4.98 -4.72 23.59
N GLN A 58 5.73 -3.63 23.49
CA GLN A 58 6.59 -3.18 24.59
C GLN A 58 5.79 -2.86 25.85
N VAL A 59 4.67 -2.14 25.69
CA VAL A 59 3.78 -1.79 26.82
C VAL A 59 3.21 -3.04 27.48
N VAL A 60 2.82 -4.05 26.70
CA VAL A 60 2.29 -5.31 27.23
C VAL A 60 3.38 -6.10 27.97
N ILE A 61 4.60 -6.15 27.42
CA ILE A 61 5.75 -6.80 28.06
C ILE A 61 6.11 -6.14 29.40
N ASP A 62 6.18 -4.81 29.43
CA ASP A 62 6.52 -4.07 30.64
C ASP A 62 5.46 -4.26 31.72
N SER A 63 4.18 -4.26 31.33
CA SER A 63 3.05 -4.54 32.24
C SER A 63 3.10 -5.97 32.78
N TRP A 64 3.47 -6.96 31.95
CA TRP A 64 3.63 -8.35 32.37
C TRP A 64 4.77 -8.52 33.38
N ARG A 65 5.95 -7.95 33.08
CA ARG A 65 7.12 -7.99 33.97
C ARG A 65 6.86 -7.31 35.32
N ALA A 66 6.08 -6.24 35.33
CA ALA A 66 5.68 -5.57 36.58
C ALA A 66 4.84 -6.48 37.49
N GLY A 67 4.00 -7.36 36.92
CA GLY A 67 3.21 -8.32 37.67
C GLY A 67 3.93 -9.63 37.99
N HIS A 68 4.94 -10.01 37.19
CA HIS A 68 5.63 -11.30 37.26
C HIS A 68 7.15 -11.15 37.06
N PRO A 69 7.88 -10.52 38.00
CA PRO A 69 9.29 -10.17 37.82
C PRO A 69 10.23 -11.37 37.66
N ASP A 70 9.87 -12.52 38.24
CA ASP A 70 10.69 -13.74 38.23
C ASP A 70 10.26 -14.75 37.15
N GLN A 71 9.26 -14.42 36.34
CA GLN A 71 8.80 -15.31 35.27
C GLN A 71 9.42 -14.93 33.93
N ASP A 72 9.80 -15.95 33.17
CA ASP A 72 10.22 -15.77 31.79
C ASP A 72 9.10 -15.13 30.95
N LEU A 73 9.53 -14.42 29.91
CA LEU A 73 8.63 -13.84 28.94
C LEU A 73 7.78 -14.94 28.28
N PRO A 74 6.45 -14.76 28.22
CA PRO A 74 5.59 -15.69 27.51
C PRO A 74 5.93 -15.77 26.02
N TRP A 75 5.50 -16.84 25.36
CA TRP A 75 5.71 -17.07 23.92
C TRP A 75 5.18 -15.93 23.03
N TRP A 76 4.14 -15.20 23.46
CA TRP A 76 3.61 -14.03 22.75
C TRP A 76 4.51 -12.80 22.82
N GLY A 77 5.47 -12.80 23.75
CA GLY A 77 6.51 -11.79 23.85
C GLY A 77 7.62 -11.99 22.83
N ASP A 78 7.67 -13.08 22.07
CA ASP A 78 8.73 -13.30 21.09
C ASP A 78 8.55 -12.38 19.85
N PRO A 79 9.55 -11.56 19.46
CA PRO A 79 9.49 -10.74 18.25
C PRO A 79 9.26 -11.56 16.97
N TRP A 80 9.68 -12.83 16.93
CA TRP A 80 9.45 -13.72 15.78
C TRP A 80 7.97 -13.98 15.54
N LEU A 81 7.16 -14.05 16.59
CA LEU A 81 5.72 -14.23 16.44
C LEU A 81 5.08 -13.07 15.68
N LEU A 82 5.45 -11.85 16.05
CA LEU A 82 4.95 -10.62 15.43
C LEU A 82 5.38 -10.55 13.96
N LEU A 83 6.64 -10.92 13.68
CA LEU A 83 7.13 -11.03 12.30
C LEU A 83 6.30 -12.04 11.48
N ILE A 84 6.13 -13.27 11.97
CA ILE A 84 5.42 -14.33 11.24
C ILE A 84 3.97 -13.92 10.97
N VAL A 85 3.29 -13.34 11.95
CA VAL A 85 1.91 -12.85 11.80
C VAL A 85 1.83 -11.83 10.67
N PHE A 86 2.74 -10.86 10.63
CA PHE A 86 2.70 -9.82 9.61
C PHE A 86 3.21 -10.27 8.24
N VAL A 87 4.15 -11.21 8.18
CA VAL A 87 4.56 -11.86 6.93
C VAL A 87 3.38 -12.58 6.27
N ILE A 88 2.52 -13.25 7.06
CA ILE A 88 1.29 -13.88 6.56
C ILE A 88 0.21 -12.83 6.23
N LEU A 89 0.11 -11.78 7.04
CA LEU A 89 -0.89 -10.73 6.86
C LEU A 89 -0.64 -9.86 5.63
N THR A 90 0.62 -9.64 5.25
CA THR A 90 1.02 -8.80 4.10
C THR A 90 0.40 -9.25 2.78
N PRO A 91 0.58 -10.51 2.32
CA PRO A 91 -0.04 -10.97 1.07
C PRO A 91 -1.56 -11.01 1.19
N LEU A 92 -2.11 -11.28 2.38
CA LEU A 92 -3.55 -11.26 2.61
C LEU A 92 -4.15 -9.85 2.44
N MET A 93 -3.48 -8.83 2.97
CA MET A 93 -3.88 -7.42 2.79
C MET A 93 -3.83 -7.01 1.32
N LEU A 94 -2.77 -7.39 0.60
CA LEU A 94 -2.65 -7.11 -0.83
C LEU A 94 -3.76 -7.82 -1.63
N TRP A 95 -4.02 -9.08 -1.31
CA TRP A 95 -5.12 -9.82 -1.93
C TRP A 95 -6.49 -9.17 -1.67
N LEU A 96 -6.76 -8.77 -0.42
CA LEU A 96 -8.01 -8.09 -0.05
C LEU A 96 -8.17 -6.75 -0.75
N THR A 97 -7.11 -5.95 -0.84
CA THR A 97 -7.14 -4.66 -1.55
C THR A 97 -7.38 -4.87 -3.04
N ALA A 98 -6.69 -5.80 -3.69
CA ALA A 98 -6.90 -6.16 -5.09
C ALA A 98 -8.33 -6.68 -5.35
N ALA A 99 -8.84 -7.57 -4.51
CA ALA A 99 -10.21 -8.09 -4.61
C ALA A 99 -11.26 -6.97 -4.41
N SER A 100 -11.01 -6.05 -3.48
CA SER A 100 -11.91 -4.92 -3.24
C SER A 100 -11.92 -3.94 -4.42
N ALA A 101 -10.77 -3.69 -5.04
CA ALA A 101 -10.62 -2.84 -6.21
C ALA A 101 -11.34 -3.47 -7.41
N PHE A 102 -11.16 -4.77 -7.63
CA PHE A 102 -11.84 -5.51 -8.69
C PHE A 102 -13.37 -5.43 -8.54
N LYS A 103 -13.89 -5.70 -7.34
CA LYS A 103 -15.33 -5.60 -7.07
C LYS A 103 -15.88 -4.18 -7.25
N ARG A 104 -15.12 -3.16 -6.87
CA ARG A 104 -15.49 -1.75 -7.10
C ARG A 104 -15.47 -1.40 -8.59
N GLY A 105 -14.52 -1.93 -9.34
CA GLY A 105 -14.45 -1.78 -10.80
C GLY A 105 -15.65 -2.41 -11.51
N GLN A 106 -16.10 -3.58 -11.07
CA GLN A 106 -17.33 -4.20 -11.58
C GLN A 106 -18.58 -3.37 -11.26
N ASN A 107 -18.72 -2.90 -10.01
CA ASN A 107 -19.87 -2.10 -9.60
C ASN A 107 -19.96 -0.74 -10.31
N SER A 108 -18.82 -0.18 -10.72
CA SER A 108 -18.74 1.09 -11.45
C SER A 108 -18.82 0.94 -12.97
N GLY A 109 -18.86 -0.30 -13.48
CA GLY A 109 -18.86 -0.60 -14.91
C GLY A 109 -17.49 -0.39 -15.60
N GLN A 110 -16.42 -0.16 -14.83
CA GLN A 110 -15.05 -0.05 -15.35
C GLN A 110 -14.48 -1.42 -15.74
N ILE A 111 -14.93 -2.48 -15.07
CA ILE A 111 -14.53 -3.86 -15.34
C ILE A 111 -15.75 -4.63 -15.86
N PRO A 112 -15.63 -5.37 -16.98
CA PRO A 112 -16.72 -6.20 -17.48
C PRO A 112 -17.20 -7.22 -16.43
N PRO A 113 -18.51 -7.52 -16.35
CA PRO A 113 -19.05 -8.47 -15.38
C PRO A 113 -18.58 -9.92 -15.62
N ASP A 114 -18.14 -10.24 -16.84
CA ASP A 114 -17.55 -11.52 -17.25
C ASP A 114 -16.03 -11.60 -17.03
N ALA A 115 -15.38 -10.48 -16.69
CA ALA A 115 -13.97 -10.49 -16.34
C ALA A 115 -13.74 -11.38 -15.12
N LYS A 116 -12.66 -12.16 -15.15
CA LYS A 116 -12.25 -13.02 -14.04
C LYS A 116 -11.24 -12.28 -13.18
N PHE A 117 -11.36 -12.41 -11.87
CA PHE A 117 -10.35 -11.90 -10.96
C PHE A 117 -9.07 -12.73 -11.11
N GLU A 118 -8.02 -12.09 -11.62
CA GLU A 118 -6.69 -12.67 -11.65
C GLU A 118 -5.95 -12.28 -10.37
N THR A 119 -5.43 -13.28 -9.66
CA THR A 119 -4.72 -13.04 -8.40
C THR A 119 -3.31 -12.55 -8.72
N PRO A 120 -2.87 -11.40 -8.16
CA PRO A 120 -1.55 -10.84 -8.43
C PRO A 120 -0.47 -11.58 -7.61
N TRP A 121 -0.22 -12.84 -7.97
CA TRP A 121 0.71 -13.71 -7.24
C TRP A 121 2.12 -13.13 -7.12
N PHE A 122 2.60 -12.49 -8.19
CA PHE A 122 3.92 -11.86 -8.18
C PHE A 122 3.98 -10.72 -7.15
N ASP A 123 3.00 -9.81 -7.17
CA ASP A 123 2.96 -8.68 -6.24
C ASP A 123 2.81 -9.15 -4.79
N MET A 124 2.04 -10.21 -4.54
CA MET A 124 1.92 -10.83 -3.22
C MET A 124 3.26 -11.39 -2.71
N ILE A 125 4.02 -12.09 -3.55
CA ILE A 125 5.33 -12.64 -3.17
C ILE A 125 6.36 -11.51 -3.00
N ALA A 126 6.41 -10.57 -3.94
CA ALA A 126 7.32 -9.44 -3.92
C ALA A 126 7.11 -8.57 -2.68
N SER A 127 5.86 -8.23 -2.35
CA SER A 127 5.52 -7.48 -1.13
C SER A 127 5.88 -8.23 0.14
N THR A 128 5.67 -9.54 0.18
CA THR A 128 6.04 -10.38 1.34
C THR A 128 7.55 -10.37 1.57
N ILE A 129 8.34 -10.55 0.51
CA ILE A 129 9.81 -10.53 0.59
C ILE A 129 10.29 -9.13 0.99
N ALA A 130 9.75 -8.08 0.36
CA ALA A 130 10.11 -6.70 0.69
C ALA A 130 9.81 -6.38 2.15
N PHE A 131 8.61 -6.73 2.64
CA PHE A 131 8.22 -6.56 4.04
C PHE A 131 9.14 -7.36 4.97
N PHE A 132 9.42 -8.62 4.64
CA PHE A 132 10.28 -9.49 5.45
C PHE A 132 11.67 -8.88 5.61
N VAL A 133 12.33 -8.48 4.52
CA VAL A 133 13.67 -7.86 4.57
C VAL A 133 13.62 -6.52 5.31
N TRP A 134 12.61 -5.69 5.04
CA TRP A 134 12.42 -4.41 5.70
C TRP A 134 12.25 -4.55 7.22
N SER A 135 11.53 -5.57 7.70
CA SER A 135 11.27 -5.78 9.12
C SER A 135 12.55 -5.96 9.96
N PHE A 136 13.64 -6.46 9.35
CA PHE A 136 14.94 -6.58 10.01
C PHE A 136 15.63 -5.23 10.23
N SER A 137 15.19 -4.19 9.52
CA SER A 137 15.70 -2.83 9.72
C SER A 137 15.07 -2.11 10.90
N VAL A 138 14.00 -2.66 11.50
CA VAL A 138 13.21 -1.95 12.51
C VAL A 138 13.97 -1.87 13.84
N PRO A 139 14.31 -0.66 14.33
CA PRO A 139 15.03 -0.50 15.58
C PRO A 139 14.24 -1.04 16.78
N GLY A 140 14.94 -1.70 17.70
CA GLY A 140 14.34 -2.21 18.94
C GLY A 140 13.53 -3.51 18.79
N LEU A 141 13.27 -3.98 17.57
CA LEU A 141 12.62 -5.28 17.36
C LEU A 141 13.60 -6.44 17.67
N TRP A 142 14.86 -6.26 17.30
CA TRP A 142 15.91 -7.27 17.40
C TRP A 142 16.99 -6.84 18.41
N GLU A 143 16.67 -6.93 19.71
CA GLU A 143 17.58 -6.50 20.80
C GLU A 143 18.93 -7.25 20.81
N ALA A 144 18.99 -8.45 20.22
CA ALA A 144 20.20 -9.27 20.14
C ALA A 144 21.13 -8.92 18.96
N VAL A 145 20.73 -8.01 18.07
CA VAL A 145 21.41 -7.81 16.79
C VAL A 145 22.18 -6.48 16.80
N ASN A 146 23.48 -6.56 16.49
CA ASN A 146 24.39 -5.43 16.46
C ASN A 146 23.82 -4.28 15.59
N PRO A 147 23.82 -3.02 16.03
CA PRO A 147 23.22 -1.89 15.30
C PRO A 147 23.62 -1.79 13.82
N GLY A 148 24.85 -2.22 13.47
CA GLY A 148 25.32 -2.26 12.08
C GLY A 148 24.51 -3.22 11.19
N VAL A 149 24.02 -4.32 11.73
CA VAL A 149 23.20 -5.30 10.98
C VAL A 149 21.81 -4.73 10.68
N ASN A 150 21.21 -3.97 11.60
CA ASN A 150 19.91 -3.32 11.37
C ASN A 150 20.01 -2.29 10.23
N ALA A 151 21.11 -1.53 10.17
CA ALA A 151 21.36 -0.59 9.08
C ALA A 151 21.56 -1.29 7.73
N ILE A 152 22.32 -2.40 7.71
CA ILE A 152 22.53 -3.22 6.51
C ILE A 152 21.21 -3.85 6.04
N ALA A 153 20.34 -4.27 6.96
CA ALA A 153 19.02 -4.79 6.65
C ALA A 153 18.11 -3.75 5.99
N GLY A 154 18.17 -2.49 6.44
CA GLY A 154 17.45 -1.39 5.79
C GLY A 154 17.94 -1.14 4.37
N LEU A 155 19.25 -1.14 4.17
CA LEU A 155 19.85 -1.00 2.85
C LEU A 155 19.50 -2.18 1.93
N SER A 156 19.55 -3.41 2.45
CA SER A 156 19.22 -4.61 1.67
C SER A 156 17.75 -4.65 1.27
N ALA A 157 16.84 -4.12 2.09
CA ALA A 157 15.43 -3.96 1.71
C ALA A 157 15.28 -3.10 0.45
N LEU A 158 15.99 -1.97 0.38
CA LEU A 158 15.98 -1.10 -0.80
C LEU A 158 16.54 -1.81 -2.04
N VAL A 159 17.64 -2.55 -1.89
CA VAL A 159 18.24 -3.32 -2.99
C VAL A 159 17.29 -4.40 -3.48
N VAL A 160 16.61 -5.10 -2.57
CA VAL A 160 15.63 -6.15 -2.90
C VAL A 160 14.41 -5.54 -3.60
N SER A 161 13.88 -4.42 -3.12
CA SER A 161 12.79 -3.71 -3.79
C SER A 161 13.17 -3.28 -5.20
N TRP A 162 14.37 -2.73 -5.39
CA TRP A 162 14.88 -2.34 -6.71
C TRP A 162 15.01 -3.55 -7.65
N PHE A 163 15.54 -4.67 -7.15
CA PHE A 163 15.69 -5.90 -7.94
C PHE A 163 14.34 -6.52 -8.32
N LEU A 164 13.36 -6.50 -7.41
CA LEU A 164 12.00 -6.99 -7.67
C LEU A 164 11.29 -6.14 -8.74
N ALA A 165 11.44 -4.81 -8.69
CA ALA A 165 10.90 -3.90 -9.71
C ALA A 165 11.50 -4.19 -11.10
N MET A 166 12.80 -4.49 -11.16
CA MET A 166 13.47 -4.85 -12.42
C MET A 166 12.97 -6.19 -13.00
N ILE A 167 12.51 -7.10 -12.15
CA ILE A 167 12.03 -8.43 -12.53
C ILE A 167 10.54 -8.43 -12.91
N GLU A 168 9.75 -7.49 -12.37
CA GLU A 168 8.32 -7.31 -12.65
C GLU A 168 7.92 -7.47 -14.15
N PRO A 169 8.58 -6.81 -15.13
CA PRO A 169 8.17 -6.90 -16.53
C PRO A 169 8.28 -8.30 -17.14
N PHE A 170 9.02 -9.24 -16.52
CA PHE A 170 9.08 -10.63 -16.98
C PHE A 170 7.84 -11.44 -16.59
N PHE A 171 7.15 -11.04 -15.52
CA PHE A 171 5.97 -11.72 -15.00
C PHE A 171 4.66 -11.08 -15.45
N ASN A 172 4.66 -9.78 -15.76
CA ASN A 172 3.50 -9.03 -16.25
C ASN A 172 3.34 -9.03 -17.79
N LYS A 173 4.19 -9.75 -18.53
CA LYS A 173 4.00 -9.99 -19.97
C LYS A 173 2.85 -10.98 -20.20
N LYS A 174 1.61 -10.49 -20.15
CA LYS A 174 0.49 -11.22 -20.78
C LYS A 174 -0.39 -10.43 -21.73
N ASP A 175 -0.27 -9.11 -21.82
CA ASP A 175 -1.04 -8.32 -22.79
C ASP A 175 -0.15 -7.31 -23.54
N ILE A 176 0.50 -7.79 -24.60
CA ILE A 176 0.69 -6.94 -25.79
C ILE A 176 -0.22 -7.55 -26.88
N PRO A 177 -1.49 -7.15 -26.96
CA PRO A 177 -2.18 -7.19 -28.23
C PRO A 177 -1.57 -6.11 -29.14
N VAL A 178 -0.86 -6.57 -30.18
CA VAL A 178 -0.57 -5.74 -31.37
C VAL A 178 -1.82 -5.72 -32.24
#